data_AF-A0A7U5XZ26-F1
#
_entry.id   AF-A0A7U5XZ26-F1
#
_cell.length_a   1.000
_cell.length_b   1.000
_cell.length_c   1.000
_cell.angle_alpha   90.00
_cell.angle_beta   90.00
_cell.angle_gamma   90.00
#
_symmetry.space_group_name_H-M   'P 1'
#
loop_
_entity.id
_entity.type
_entity.pdbx_description
1 polymer ?
#
loop_
_entity_poly.entity_id
_entity_poly.type
_entity_poly.pdbx_seq_one_letter_code
_entity_poly.pdbx_strand_id
1 'polypeptide(L)'
;MAQTRALHDVCPIGYLRRLEEAGTARQFYDVTSALSYAANSKELRDGADDDVHFWCNEIWQQCRLLDETLTIKLVPGTVQQHDAWKKAIKRTEQREYRFEEEGILKANLLDIDLHGSSLCVVRRWVHAGQTGESARFVIPLDPLQAEEVRTRLLSAVEMQAWIGSGQAVE
;
A
#
# COMPACT_ATOMS: atom_id res chain seq x y z
N MET A 1 -2.26 -0.82 27.30
CA MET A 1 -1.14 -1.49 28.01
C MET A 1 -1.37 -2.98 28.23
N ALA A 2 -2.55 -3.46 28.65
CA ALA A 2 -2.84 -4.90 28.75
C ALA A 2 -2.93 -5.59 27.37
N GLN A 3 -3.48 -4.90 26.36
CA GLN A 3 -3.56 -5.38 24.98
C GLN A 3 -2.17 -5.52 24.33
N THR A 4 -1.23 -4.60 24.60
CA THR A 4 0.14 -4.66 24.07
C THR A 4 0.92 -5.92 24.51
N ARG A 5 0.52 -6.57 25.62
CA ARG A 5 1.12 -7.84 26.09
C ARG A 5 0.60 -9.07 25.33
N ALA A 6 -0.63 -9.09 24.83
CA ALA A 6 -1.14 -10.25 24.11
C ALA A 6 -0.64 -10.30 22.64
N LEU A 7 -0.34 -9.15 22.01
CA LEU A 7 0.48 -9.08 20.79
C LEU A 7 1.90 -9.63 21.03
N HIS A 8 2.36 -9.47 22.27
CA HIS A 8 3.64 -9.92 22.79
C HIS A 8 3.67 -11.43 23.14
N ASP A 9 2.58 -12.16 22.93
CA ASP A 9 2.57 -13.64 23.00
C ASP A 9 2.41 -14.29 21.62
N VAL A 10 1.85 -13.57 20.62
CA VAL A 10 1.61 -14.09 19.26
C VAL A 10 2.75 -13.75 18.26
N CYS A 11 3.36 -12.56 18.31
CA CYS A 11 4.61 -12.31 17.57
C CYS A 11 5.35 -11.02 18.05
N PRO A 12 6.19 -11.10 19.10
CA PRO A 12 6.37 -9.95 19.99
C PRO A 12 7.52 -9.01 19.64
N ILE A 13 8.65 -9.59 19.25
CA ILE A 13 9.91 -8.85 19.11
C ILE A 13 10.27 -8.65 17.63
N GLY A 14 9.57 -9.33 16.72
CA GLY A 14 9.84 -9.23 15.29
C GLY A 14 9.15 -8.03 14.66
N TYR A 15 7.82 -7.95 14.79
CA TYR A 15 7.05 -6.96 14.04
C TYR A 15 7.16 -5.54 14.60
N LEU A 16 6.89 -5.36 15.90
CA LEU A 16 7.02 -4.05 16.53
C LEU A 16 8.43 -3.49 16.36
N ARG A 17 9.45 -4.34 16.56
CA ARG A 17 10.84 -3.97 16.31
C ARG A 17 11.10 -3.63 14.84
N ARG A 18 10.56 -4.39 13.87
CA ARG A 18 10.70 -4.08 12.44
C ARG A 18 9.98 -2.78 12.03
N LEU A 19 8.87 -2.44 12.69
CA LEU A 19 8.20 -1.16 12.51
C LEU A 19 9.00 -0.02 13.15
N GLU A 20 9.52 -0.21 14.35
CA GLU A 20 10.40 0.76 15.04
C GLU A 20 11.73 0.95 14.29
N GLU A 21 12.25 -0.10 13.67
CA GLU A 21 13.45 -0.08 12.80
C GLU A 21 13.14 0.50 11.41
N ALA A 22 11.87 0.71 11.04
CA ALA A 22 11.52 1.26 9.74
C ALA A 22 11.83 2.77 9.68
N GLY A 23 12.99 3.12 9.13
CA GLY A 23 13.42 4.51 8.97
C GLY A 23 12.76 5.26 7.82
N THR A 24 11.87 4.63 7.05
CA THR A 24 11.18 5.24 5.91
C THR A 24 9.74 4.73 5.81
N ALA A 25 8.81 5.53 5.25
CA ALA A 25 7.44 5.05 5.02
C ALA A 25 7.38 3.84 4.09
N ARG A 26 8.37 3.68 3.20
CA ARG A 26 8.51 2.48 2.36
C ARG A 26 8.73 1.23 3.21
N GLN A 27 9.74 1.27 4.08
CA GLN A 27 10.04 0.14 4.96
C GLN A 27 8.86 -0.16 5.88
N PHE A 28 8.22 0.88 6.40
CA PHE A 28 7.02 0.75 7.22
C PHE A 28 5.90 0.05 6.46
N TYR A 29 5.58 0.51 5.24
CA TYR A 29 4.56 -0.09 4.38
C TYR A 29 4.89 -1.54 3.98
N ASP A 30 6.15 -1.85 3.68
CA ASP A 30 6.59 -3.20 3.32
C ASP A 30 6.43 -4.17 4.51
N VAL A 31 6.81 -3.74 5.72
CA VAL A 31 6.66 -4.51 6.96
C VAL A 31 5.18 -4.74 7.29
N THR A 32 4.35 -3.70 7.19
CA THR A 32 2.90 -3.80 7.38
C THR A 32 2.25 -4.73 6.33
N SER A 33 2.62 -4.60 5.06
CA SER A 33 2.09 -5.44 3.97
C SER A 33 2.44 -6.92 4.16
N ALA A 34 3.68 -7.20 4.59
CA ALA A 34 4.10 -8.56 4.93
C ALA A 34 3.30 -9.15 6.10
N LEU A 35 3.00 -8.33 7.12
CA LEU A 35 2.18 -8.78 8.25
C LEU A 35 0.73 -9.02 7.84
N SER A 36 0.14 -8.14 7.02
CA SER A 36 -1.21 -8.33 6.46
C SER A 36 -1.31 -9.65 5.69
N TYR A 37 -0.32 -9.95 4.85
CA TYR A 37 -0.23 -11.22 4.14
C TYR A 37 -0.20 -12.43 5.09
N ALA A 38 0.64 -12.37 6.13
CA ALA A 38 0.76 -13.43 7.12
C ALA A 38 -0.54 -13.63 7.91
N ALA A 39 -1.17 -12.54 8.35
CA ALA A 39 -2.44 -12.54 9.09
C ALA A 39 -3.61 -13.11 8.24
N ASN A 40 -3.52 -13.05 6.91
CA ASN A 40 -4.51 -13.65 6.00
C ASN A 40 -4.19 -15.10 5.62
N SER A 41 -3.19 -15.74 6.26
CA SER A 41 -2.93 -17.16 6.05
C SER A 41 -4.14 -18.00 6.50
N LYS A 42 -4.40 -19.09 5.78
CA LYS A 42 -5.54 -19.96 6.04
C LYS A 42 -5.45 -20.55 7.46
N GLU A 43 -4.23 -20.88 7.88
CA GLU A 43 -3.91 -21.47 9.17
C GLU A 43 -4.26 -20.54 10.34
N LEU A 44 -4.07 -19.22 10.20
CA LEU A 44 -4.42 -18.24 11.23
C LEU A 44 -5.89 -17.80 11.15
N ARG A 45 -6.47 -17.78 9.95
CA ARG A 45 -7.87 -17.34 9.72
C ARG A 45 -8.89 -18.41 10.06
N ASP A 46 -8.56 -19.68 9.81
CA ASP A 46 -9.46 -20.82 10.03
C ASP A 46 -9.13 -21.53 11.36
N GLY A 47 -8.24 -20.96 12.18
CA GLY A 47 -7.91 -21.44 13.53
C GLY A 47 -9.07 -21.24 14.51
N ALA A 48 -9.04 -21.96 15.64
CA ALA A 48 -10.07 -21.84 16.69
C ALA A 48 -9.63 -20.95 17.87
N ASP A 49 -8.56 -20.19 17.70
CA ASP A 49 -7.97 -19.35 18.74
C ASP A 49 -8.47 -17.90 18.61
N ASP A 50 -9.35 -17.51 19.54
CA ASP A 50 -9.98 -16.19 19.54
C ASP A 50 -8.97 -15.05 19.78
N ASP A 51 -7.87 -15.29 20.50
CA ASP A 51 -6.83 -14.29 20.73
C ASP A 51 -6.04 -14.02 19.45
N VAL A 52 -5.74 -15.08 18.69
CA VAL A 52 -5.10 -14.96 17.36
C VAL A 52 -6.01 -14.19 16.40
N HIS A 53 -7.32 -14.47 16.40
CA HIS A 53 -8.29 -13.75 15.56
C HIS A 53 -8.42 -12.27 15.94
N PHE A 54 -8.46 -11.95 17.23
CA PHE A 54 -8.45 -10.57 17.70
C PHE A 54 -7.25 -9.81 17.12
N TRP A 55 -6.06 -10.39 17.20
CA TRP A 55 -4.85 -9.73 16.68
C TRP A 55 -4.79 -9.62 15.16
N CYS A 56 -5.24 -10.65 14.44
CA CYS A 56 -5.35 -10.57 12.99
C CYS A 56 -6.31 -9.43 12.57
N ASN A 57 -7.42 -9.25 13.29
CA ASN A 57 -8.36 -8.15 13.05
C ASN A 57 -7.75 -6.77 13.34
N GLU A 58 -7.04 -6.60 14.45
CA GLU A 58 -6.35 -5.34 14.77
C GLU A 58 -5.34 -4.98 13.68
N ILE A 59 -4.52 -5.96 13.27
CA ILE A 59 -3.54 -5.79 12.18
C ILE A 59 -4.26 -5.37 10.90
N TRP A 60 -5.34 -6.05 10.53
CA TRP A 60 -6.12 -5.73 9.33
C TRP A 60 -6.69 -4.32 9.35
N GLN A 61 -7.23 -3.86 10.48
CA GLN A 61 -7.76 -2.51 10.61
C GLN A 61 -6.66 -1.46 10.39
N GLN A 62 -5.49 -1.65 11.01
CA GLN A 62 -4.37 -0.73 10.83
C GLN A 62 -3.83 -0.75 9.38
N CYS A 63 -3.70 -1.94 8.79
CA CYS A 63 -3.31 -2.08 7.39
C CYS A 63 -4.30 -1.39 6.45
N ARG A 64 -5.60 -1.48 6.75
CA ARG A 64 -6.65 -0.83 5.97
C ARG A 64 -6.56 0.70 6.04
N LEU A 65 -6.36 1.27 7.23
CA LEU A 65 -6.18 2.72 7.39
C LEU A 65 -4.96 3.22 6.61
N LEU A 66 -3.86 2.46 6.64
CA LEU A 66 -2.66 2.76 5.86
C LEU A 66 -2.90 2.66 4.36
N ASP A 67 -3.61 1.62 3.91
CA ASP A 67 -3.99 1.47 2.50
C ASP A 67 -4.90 2.61 2.03
N GLU A 68 -5.89 3.02 2.82
CA GLU A 68 -6.78 4.15 2.51
C GLU A 68 -6.02 5.49 2.43
N THR A 69 -5.02 5.67 3.30
CA THR A 69 -4.21 6.90 3.35
C THR A 69 -3.24 6.99 2.18
N LEU A 70 -2.52 5.90 1.91
CA LEU A 70 -1.45 5.81 0.91
C LEU A 70 -1.94 5.37 -0.47
N THR A 71 -3.22 5.10 -0.65
CA THR A 71 -3.78 4.80 -1.97
C THR A 71 -4.39 6.04 -2.60
N ILE A 72 -4.13 6.19 -3.89
CA ILE A 72 -4.95 7.03 -4.78
C ILE A 72 -5.77 6.16 -5.72
N LYS A 73 -7.01 6.59 -5.98
CA LYS A 73 -7.91 6.00 -6.97
C LYS A 73 -8.16 7.03 -8.06
N LEU A 74 -7.79 6.70 -9.30
CA LEU A 74 -7.96 7.58 -10.45
C LEU A 74 -8.94 6.96 -11.44
N VAL A 75 -9.94 7.73 -11.82
CA VAL A 75 -10.93 7.36 -12.85
C VAL A 75 -10.59 8.12 -14.12
N PRO A 76 -10.47 7.46 -15.29
CA PRO A 76 -10.15 8.16 -16.52
C PRO A 76 -11.25 9.17 -16.87
N GLY A 77 -10.88 10.41 -17.14
CA GLY A 77 -11.81 11.48 -17.48
C GLY A 77 -12.38 11.35 -18.90
N THR A 78 -11.77 10.52 -19.77
CA THR A 78 -12.23 10.28 -21.14
C THR A 78 -12.02 8.83 -21.58
N VAL A 79 -12.78 8.39 -22.59
CA VAL A 79 -12.61 7.06 -23.22
C VAL A 79 -11.22 6.92 -23.84
N GLN A 80 -10.70 7.97 -24.49
CA GLN A 80 -9.36 7.97 -25.08
C GLN A 80 -8.28 7.78 -24.02
N GLN A 81 -8.41 8.44 -22.87
CA GLN A 81 -7.50 8.28 -21.75
C GLN A 81 -7.55 6.86 -21.19
N HIS A 82 -8.76 6.32 -20.99
CA HIS A 82 -8.96 4.94 -20.55
C HIS A 82 -8.31 3.92 -21.51
N ASP A 83 -8.46 4.09 -22.82
CA ASP A 83 -7.84 3.22 -23.82
C ASP A 83 -6.31 3.34 -23.82
N ALA A 84 -5.79 4.56 -23.62
CA ALA A 84 -4.37 4.79 -23.46
C ALA A 84 -3.81 4.09 -22.20
N TRP A 85 -4.54 4.15 -21.07
CA TRP A 85 -4.16 3.45 -19.84
C TRP A 85 -4.16 1.94 -20.07
N LYS A 86 -5.22 1.39 -20.66
CA LYS A 86 -5.30 -0.05 -21.02
C LYS A 86 -4.14 -0.48 -21.91
N LYS A 87 -3.75 0.33 -22.89
CA LYS A 87 -2.63 0.02 -23.79
C LYS A 87 -1.27 0.06 -23.09
N ALA A 88 -1.04 1.05 -22.23
CA ALA A 88 0.21 1.17 -21.46
C ALA A 88 0.41 -0.05 -20.54
N ILE A 89 -0.67 -0.48 -19.91
CA ILE A 89 -0.68 -1.58 -18.95
C ILE A 89 -0.56 -2.95 -19.63
N LYS A 90 -1.22 -3.18 -20.78
CA LYS A 90 -1.09 -4.45 -21.53
C LYS A 90 0.33 -4.74 -22.02
N ARG A 91 1.19 -3.73 -22.15
CA ARG A 91 2.58 -3.89 -22.62
C ARG A 91 3.51 -4.51 -21.60
N THR A 92 3.10 -4.59 -20.34
CA THR A 92 3.86 -5.26 -19.28
C THR A 92 3.34 -6.71 -19.16
N GLU A 93 4.10 -7.70 -19.62
CA GLU A 93 3.62 -9.09 -19.83
C GLU A 93 3.59 -9.97 -18.56
N GLN A 94 3.03 -9.50 -17.43
CA GLN A 94 2.85 -10.37 -16.25
C GLN A 94 1.46 -10.26 -15.65
N ARG A 95 0.77 -11.42 -15.64
CA ARG A 95 -0.48 -11.83 -14.96
C ARG A 95 -1.43 -10.71 -14.50
N GLU A 96 -2.61 -10.73 -15.15
CA GLU A 96 -3.88 -10.05 -14.80
C GLU A 96 -3.77 -8.74 -14.03
N TYR A 97 -3.74 -7.67 -14.81
CA TYR A 97 -4.13 -6.33 -14.39
C TYR A 97 -5.60 -6.32 -14.03
N ARG A 98 -5.90 -6.26 -12.72
CA ARG A 98 -7.21 -5.79 -12.29
C ARG A 98 -7.17 -4.27 -12.30
N PHE A 99 -7.59 -3.67 -13.42
CA PHE A 99 -8.52 -2.55 -13.25
C PHE A 99 -9.66 -3.07 -12.36
N GLU A 100 -10.14 -2.28 -11.40
CA GLU A 100 -11.50 -2.53 -10.89
C GLU A 100 -12.44 -2.55 -12.11
N GLU A 101 -13.62 -3.19 -12.01
CA GLU A 101 -14.49 -3.51 -13.17
C GLU A 101 -14.79 -2.31 -14.11
N GLU A 102 -14.58 -1.08 -13.64
CA GLU A 102 -14.83 0.18 -14.35
C GLU A 102 -13.60 0.90 -14.93
N GLY A 103 -12.40 0.29 -14.92
CA GLY A 103 -11.21 0.96 -15.46
C GLY A 103 -10.56 1.97 -14.49
N ILE A 104 -10.86 1.84 -13.19
CA ILE A 104 -10.25 2.63 -12.12
C ILE A 104 -8.83 2.16 -11.86
N LEU A 105 -7.88 3.09 -11.83
CA LEU A 105 -6.52 2.84 -11.39
C LEU A 105 -6.42 3.04 -9.88
N LYS A 106 -6.15 1.96 -9.15
CA LYS A 106 -5.73 2.00 -7.75
C LYS A 106 -4.20 1.93 -7.69
N ALA A 107 -3.54 2.93 -7.12
CA ALA A 107 -2.08 2.96 -6.99
C ALA A 107 -1.66 3.41 -5.59
N ASN A 108 -0.59 2.81 -5.08
CA ASN A 108 0.04 3.27 -3.84
C ASN A 108 0.90 4.51 -4.14
N LEU A 109 0.74 5.58 -3.36
CA LEU A 109 1.46 6.84 -3.47
C LEU A 109 2.98 6.68 -3.35
N LEU A 110 3.46 5.66 -2.65
CA LEU A 110 4.88 5.34 -2.56
C LEU A 110 5.43 4.77 -3.87
N ASP A 111 4.56 4.15 -4.67
CA ASP A 111 4.86 3.40 -5.88
C ASP A 111 4.63 4.21 -7.16
N ILE A 112 4.33 5.50 -7.04
CA ILE A 112 4.12 6.37 -8.19
C ILE A 112 5.08 7.55 -8.19
N ASP A 113 5.35 8.06 -9.37
CA ASP A 113 6.10 9.30 -9.58
C ASP A 113 5.38 10.13 -10.65
N LEU A 114 5.33 11.45 -10.46
CA LEU A 114 4.61 12.37 -11.34
C LEU A 114 5.59 13.30 -12.06
N HIS A 115 5.61 13.23 -13.39
CA HIS A 115 6.39 14.12 -14.24
C HIS A 115 5.46 14.93 -15.15
N GLY A 116 5.19 16.18 -14.76
CA GLY A 116 4.19 17.01 -15.44
C GLY A 116 2.80 16.39 -15.29
N SER A 117 2.22 15.92 -16.40
CA SER A 117 0.95 15.17 -16.45
C SER A 117 1.14 13.68 -16.72
N SER A 118 2.37 13.17 -16.70
CA SER A 118 2.65 11.75 -16.88
C SER A 118 2.86 11.08 -15.53
N LEU A 119 2.04 10.09 -15.21
CA LEU A 119 2.16 9.28 -14.02
C LEU A 119 2.94 8.01 -14.32
N CYS A 120 4.11 7.87 -13.71
CA CYS A 120 4.85 6.63 -13.65
C CYS A 120 4.31 5.81 -12.48
N VAL A 121 3.95 4.55 -12.73
CA VAL A 121 3.44 3.63 -11.71
C VAL A 121 4.33 2.39 -11.69
N VAL A 122 4.82 2.04 -10.50
CA VAL A 122 5.64 0.87 -10.22
C VAL A 122 4.81 -0.13 -9.42
N ARG A 123 4.37 -1.22 -10.06
CA ARG A 123 3.62 -2.25 -9.35
C ARG A 123 4.57 -3.17 -8.61
N ARG A 124 4.37 -3.30 -7.30
CA ARG A 124 5.10 -4.27 -6.47
C ARG A 124 4.23 -5.47 -6.11
N TRP A 125 4.88 -6.60 -5.86
CA TRP A 125 4.28 -7.78 -5.25
C TRP A 125 4.84 -7.98 -3.85
N VAL A 126 4.03 -8.58 -2.98
CA VAL A 126 4.43 -9.02 -1.64
C VAL A 126 4.08 -10.50 -1.53
N HIS A 127 5.07 -11.34 -1.21
CA HIS A 127 4.87 -12.76 -0.99
C HIS A 127 5.81 -13.26 0.09
N ALA A 128 5.26 -13.89 1.13
CA ALA A 128 6.03 -14.54 2.20
C ALA A 128 7.15 -13.66 2.82
N GLY A 129 6.88 -12.36 3.01
CA GLY A 129 7.84 -11.42 3.59
C GLY A 129 8.90 -10.88 2.61
N GLN A 130 8.80 -11.21 1.32
CA GLN A 130 9.58 -10.60 0.26
C GLN A 130 8.73 -9.58 -0.50
N THR A 131 9.35 -8.48 -0.90
CA THR A 131 8.77 -7.49 -1.81
C THR A 131 9.60 -7.40 -3.08
N GLY A 132 8.94 -7.19 -4.22
CA GLY A 132 9.62 -7.06 -5.50
C GLY A 132 8.81 -6.25 -6.51
N GLU A 133 9.48 -5.74 -7.54
CA GLU A 133 8.82 -5.07 -8.66
C GLU A 133 8.27 -6.10 -9.64
N SER A 134 7.02 -5.94 -10.05
CA SER A 134 6.35 -6.77 -11.07
C SER A 134 6.20 -6.06 -12.41
N ALA A 135 6.04 -4.74 -12.39
CA ALA A 135 5.87 -3.95 -13.61
C ALA A 135 6.14 -2.47 -13.34
N ARG A 136 6.52 -1.75 -14.40
CA ARG A 136 6.52 -0.28 -14.45
C ARG A 136 5.83 0.17 -15.73
N PHE A 137 4.92 1.12 -15.62
CA PHE A 137 4.25 1.72 -16.77
C PHE A 137 3.99 3.21 -16.56
N VAL A 138 3.81 3.93 -17.66
CA VAL A 138 3.55 5.37 -17.65
C VAL A 138 2.22 5.64 -18.34
N ILE A 139 1.38 6.44 -17.70
CA ILE A 139 0.07 6.83 -18.22
C ILE A 139 -0.11 8.35 -18.21
N PRO A 140 -0.87 8.90 -19.17
CA PRO A 140 -1.23 10.32 -19.16
C PRO A 140 -2.37 10.60 -18.18
N LEU A 141 -2.24 11.66 -17.40
CA LEU A 141 -3.27 12.24 -16.55
C LEU A 141 -3.85 13.50 -17.20
N ASP A 142 -5.11 13.79 -16.91
CA ASP A 142 -5.65 15.13 -17.15
C ASP A 142 -5.13 16.12 -16.08
N PRO A 143 -5.27 17.44 -16.30
CA PRO A 143 -4.73 18.43 -15.37
C PRO A 143 -5.27 18.35 -13.94
N LEU A 144 -6.54 17.96 -13.76
CA LEU A 144 -7.16 17.86 -12.44
C LEU A 144 -6.63 16.64 -11.69
N GLN A 145 -6.53 15.50 -12.38
CA GLN A 145 -5.91 14.29 -11.82
C GLN A 145 -4.44 14.50 -11.47
N ALA A 146 -3.67 15.19 -12.32
CA ALA A 146 -2.27 15.47 -12.05
C ALA A 146 -2.11 16.35 -10.79
N GLU A 147 -3.00 17.31 -10.57
CA GLU A 147 -2.98 18.16 -9.38
C GLU A 147 -3.43 17.41 -8.11
N GLU A 148 -4.42 16.53 -8.23
CA GLU A 148 -4.82 15.63 -7.14
C GLU A 148 -3.65 14.72 -6.72
N VAL A 149 -2.99 14.08 -7.69
CA VAL A 149 -1.81 13.24 -7.44
C VAL A 149 -0.71 14.05 -6.77
N ARG A 150 -0.40 15.26 -7.28
CA ARG A 150 0.61 16.14 -6.69
C ARG A 150 0.29 16.45 -5.23
N THR A 151 -0.96 16.80 -4.94
CA THR A 151 -1.41 17.10 -3.57
C THR A 151 -1.27 15.89 -2.66
N ARG A 152 -1.72 14.71 -3.11
CA ARG A 152 -1.63 13.47 -2.30
C ARG A 152 -0.17 13.02 -2.09
N LEU A 153 0.70 13.20 -3.09
CA LEU A 153 2.13 12.93 -2.96
C LEU A 153 2.78 13.84 -1.91
N LEU A 154 2.43 15.13 -1.86
CA LEU A 154 2.92 16.03 -0.82
C LEU A 154 2.51 15.57 0.58
N SER A 155 1.24 15.21 0.79
CA SER A 155 0.77 14.66 2.07
C SER A 155 1.46 13.35 2.45
N ALA A 156 1.79 12.49 1.47
CA ALA A 156 2.54 11.27 1.72
C ALA A 156 4.01 11.54 2.11
N VAL A 157 4.63 12.60 1.57
CA VAL A 157 5.97 13.06 1.97
C VAL A 157 5.95 13.62 3.40
N GLU A 158 4.91 14.33 3.79
CA GLU A 158 4.74 14.78 5.18
C GLU A 158 4.61 13.60 6.16
N MET A 159 3.85 12.57 5.77
CA MET A 159 3.75 11.32 6.52
C MET A 159 5.10 10.57 6.58
N GLN A 160 5.90 10.60 5.51
CA GLN A 160 7.29 10.09 5.52
C GLN A 160 8.18 10.83 6.51
N ALA A 161 8.08 12.17 6.56
CA ALA A 161 8.83 12.99 7.49
C ALA A 161 8.44 12.69 8.94
N TRP A 162 7.15 12.42 9.20
CA TRP A 162 6.66 12.01 10.52
C TRP A 162 7.19 10.63 10.96
N ILE A 163 7.16 9.63 10.08
CA ILE A 163 7.71 8.30 10.38
C ILE A 163 9.23 8.40 10.65
N GLY A 164 9.94 9.23 9.88
CA GLY A 164 11.38 9.46 10.05
C GLY A 164 11.76 10.28 11.30
N SER A 165 10.83 11.05 11.88
CA SER A 165 11.10 11.90 13.05
C SER A 165 10.82 11.23 14.39
N GLY A 166 10.11 10.10 14.40
CA GLY A 166 9.80 9.35 15.63
C GLY A 166 8.95 10.11 16.65
N GLN A 167 8.28 11.20 16.26
CA GLN A 167 7.49 12.01 17.18
C GLN A 167 6.05 11.51 17.31
N ALA A 168 5.67 11.07 18.51
CA ALA A 168 4.27 10.82 18.85
C ALA A 168 3.48 12.15 18.79
N VAL A 169 2.29 12.11 18.19
CA VAL A 169 1.33 13.23 18.27
C VAL A 169 0.80 13.26 19.70
N GLU A 170 1.03 14.36 20.41
CA GLU A 170 0.44 14.67 21.73
C GLU A 170 -1.07 14.92 21.63
#